data_AF-A1S3Z8-F1
#
_entry.id   AF-A1S3Z8-F1
#
_cell.length_a   1.000
_cell.length_b   1.000
_cell.length_c   1.000
_cell.angle_alpha   90.00
_cell.angle_beta   90.00
_cell.angle_gamma   90.00
#
_symmetry.space_group_name_H-M   'P 1'
#
loop_
_entity.id
_entity.type
_entity.pdbx_description
1 polymer ?
#
loop_
_entity_poly.entity_id
_entity_poly.type
_entity_poly.pdbx_seq_one_letter_code
_entity_poly.pdbx_strand_id
1 'polypeptide(L)'
;MAQLSLPNATAQDTSLIHLQYGMMSAFPLVLPVLFALALNLSLRKSDSCSICDTHLKWQRNSMFGLVFASLAWYWIPTGWMTSAALVVVLAWFVLRIVKGWVSLIDGVAIQPVQHSDEAIDSLK
;
A
#
# COMPACT_ATOMS: atom_id res chain seq x y z
N MET A 1 -28.04 25.28 -30.15
CA MET A 1 -27.97 24.38 -28.98
C MET A 1 -26.52 23.96 -28.82
N ALA A 2 -25.78 24.62 -27.93
CA ALA A 2 -24.37 24.30 -27.70
C ALA A 2 -24.29 22.98 -26.92
N GLN A 3 -23.71 21.94 -27.51
CA GLN A 3 -23.34 20.74 -26.78
C GLN A 3 -22.15 21.08 -25.89
N LEU A 4 -22.41 21.18 -24.58
CA LEU A 4 -21.37 21.16 -23.56
C LEU A 4 -20.70 19.78 -23.62
N SER A 5 -19.57 19.68 -24.32
CA SER A 5 -18.66 18.54 -24.20
C SER A 5 -18.08 18.56 -22.79
N LEU A 6 -18.82 17.97 -21.85
CA LEU A 6 -18.29 17.64 -20.53
C LEU A 6 -17.01 16.82 -20.78
N PRO A 7 -15.85 17.26 -20.25
CA PRO A 7 -14.66 16.43 -20.30
C PRO A 7 -15.07 15.09 -19.72
N ASN A 8 -14.71 14.02 -20.43
CA ASN A 8 -14.95 12.64 -20.05
C ASN A 8 -14.18 12.39 -18.74
N ALA A 9 -14.71 12.90 -17.63
CA ALA A 9 -14.28 12.61 -16.28
C ALA A 9 -14.78 11.19 -16.04
N THR A 10 -14.08 10.23 -16.63
CA THR A 10 -14.14 8.83 -16.22
C THR A 10 -13.69 8.83 -14.78
N ALA A 11 -14.65 8.99 -13.86
CA ALA A 11 -14.43 8.85 -12.43
C ALA A 11 -13.75 7.49 -12.27
N GLN A 12 -12.48 7.54 -11.93
CA GLN A 12 -11.66 6.35 -11.86
C GLN A 12 -12.15 5.56 -10.64
N ASP A 13 -12.64 4.33 -10.85
CA ASP A 13 -13.23 3.53 -9.77
C ASP A 13 -12.17 3.09 -8.76
N THR A 14 -11.93 3.91 -7.73
CA THR A 14 -10.99 3.65 -6.63
C THR A 14 -11.64 2.96 -5.42
N SER A 15 -12.95 2.70 -5.48
CA SER A 15 -13.75 2.08 -4.41
C SER A 15 -13.15 0.74 -3.94
N LEU A 16 -12.65 -0.07 -4.86
CA LEU A 16 -12.02 -1.34 -4.57
C LEU A 16 -10.71 -1.20 -3.78
N ILE A 17 -9.93 -0.14 -4.07
CA ILE A 17 -8.67 0.14 -3.36
C ILE A 17 -8.96 0.62 -1.94
N HIS A 18 -10.01 1.42 -1.76
CA HIS A 18 -10.49 1.80 -0.43
C HIS A 18 -10.93 0.59 0.39
N LEU A 19 -11.71 -0.33 -0.23
CA LEU A 19 -12.09 -1.59 0.40
C LEU A 19 -10.84 -2.38 0.83
N GLN A 20 -9.81 -2.42 -0.02
CA GLN A 20 -8.58 -3.13 0.24
C GLN A 20 -7.76 -2.54 1.40
N TYR A 21 -7.68 -1.22 1.52
CA TYR A 21 -7.10 -0.58 2.71
C TYR A 21 -7.92 -0.86 3.97
N GLY A 22 -9.24 -0.88 3.87
CA GLY A 22 -10.12 -1.28 4.98
C GLY A 22 -9.91 -2.75 5.42
N MET A 23 -9.69 -3.66 4.47
CA MET A 23 -9.37 -5.06 4.80
C MET A 23 -7.97 -5.20 5.40
N MET A 24 -7.01 -4.37 4.97
CA MET A 24 -5.67 -4.32 5.58
C MET A 24 -5.70 -3.78 7.01
N SER A 25 -6.58 -2.83 7.35
CA SER A 25 -6.68 -2.32 8.73
C SER A 25 -7.25 -3.35 9.70
N ALA A 26 -8.02 -4.33 9.20
CA ALA A 26 -8.48 -5.49 9.95
C ALA A 26 -7.39 -6.59 10.14
N PHE A 27 -6.11 -6.22 10.14
CA PHE A 27 -4.99 -7.14 10.31
C PHE A 27 -4.99 -8.00 11.57
N PRO A 28 -5.55 -7.59 12.74
CA PRO A 28 -5.62 -8.46 13.89
C PRO A 28 -6.43 -9.73 13.64
N LEU A 29 -7.34 -9.70 12.66
CA LEU A 29 -8.20 -10.84 12.31
C LEU A 29 -7.57 -11.81 11.31
N VAL A 30 -6.42 -11.47 10.72
CA VAL A 30 -5.62 -12.25 9.74
C VAL A 30 -6.36 -12.59 8.43
N LEU A 31 -7.55 -13.18 8.51
CA LEU A 31 -8.38 -13.61 7.39
C LEU A 31 -8.73 -12.46 6.42
N PRO A 32 -9.08 -11.24 6.88
CA PRO A 32 -9.30 -10.10 5.97
C PRO A 32 -8.05 -9.70 5.20
N VAL A 33 -6.86 -9.84 5.80
CA VAL A 33 -5.58 -9.51 5.14
C VAL A 33 -5.23 -10.55 4.08
N LEU A 34 -5.47 -11.83 4.36
CA LEU A 34 -5.27 -12.89 3.36
C LEU A 34 -6.21 -12.70 2.17
N PHE A 35 -7.46 -12.32 2.42
CA PHE A 35 -8.41 -12.02 1.35
C PHE A 35 -8.00 -10.76 0.56
N ALA A 36 -7.55 -9.71 1.23
CA ALA A 36 -7.00 -8.51 0.59
C ALA A 36 -5.78 -8.84 -0.29
N LEU A 37 -4.91 -9.76 0.14
CA LEU A 37 -3.78 -10.23 -0.65
C LEU A 37 -4.23 -11.03 -1.87
N ALA A 38 -5.18 -11.96 -1.69
CA ALA A 38 -5.75 -12.75 -2.78
C ALA A 38 -6.41 -11.86 -3.86
N LEU A 39 -7.14 -10.83 -3.44
CA LEU A 39 -7.66 -9.82 -4.35
C LEU A 39 -6.54 -9.06 -5.05
N ASN A 40 -5.52 -8.59 -4.32
CA ASN A 40 -4.38 -7.87 -4.91
C ASN A 40 -3.69 -8.68 -6.02
N LEU A 41 -3.59 -10.01 -5.84
CA LEU A 41 -3.00 -10.91 -6.83
C LEU A 41 -3.94 -11.23 -8.00
N SER A 42 -5.25 -11.21 -7.77
CA SER A 42 -6.27 -11.51 -8.78
C SER A 42 -6.55 -10.32 -9.70
N LEU A 43 -6.35 -9.10 -9.22
CA LEU A 43 -6.43 -7.88 -10.04
C LEU A 43 -5.31 -7.86 -11.08
N ARG A 44 -5.67 -8.15 -12.34
CA ARG A 44 -4.78 -7.94 -13.49
C ARG A 44 -4.60 -6.44 -13.71
N LYS A 45 -3.38 -6.03 -14.09
CA LYS A 45 -3.06 -4.65 -14.50
C LYS A 45 -4.12 -4.19 -15.51
N SER A 46 -4.89 -3.18 -15.14
CA SER A 46 -5.82 -2.52 -16.04
C SER A 46 -5.10 -1.29 -16.57
N ASP A 47 -4.88 -1.24 -17.89
CA ASP A 47 -4.17 -0.14 -18.56
C ASP A 47 -4.85 1.23 -18.37
N SER A 48 -6.05 1.27 -17.80
CA SER A 48 -6.86 2.46 -17.60
C SER A 48 -6.62 3.20 -16.26
N CYS A 49 -5.79 2.68 -15.35
CA CYS A 49 -5.58 3.34 -14.05
C CYS A 49 -4.15 3.32 -13.49
N SER A 50 -3.40 4.39 -13.78
CA SER A 50 -2.04 4.61 -13.25
C SER A 50 -1.98 4.73 -11.73
N ILE A 51 -2.96 5.41 -11.11
CA ILE A 51 -3.07 5.55 -9.64
C ILE A 51 -3.28 4.16 -9.02
N CYS A 52 -4.24 3.39 -9.54
CA CYS A 52 -4.58 2.07 -9.01
C CYS A 52 -3.38 1.13 -8.99
N ASP A 53 -2.60 1.11 -10.06
CA ASP A 53 -1.41 0.27 -10.19
C ASP A 53 -0.35 0.61 -9.12
N THR A 54 -0.16 1.89 -8.80
CA THR A 54 0.80 2.30 -7.75
C THR A 54 0.33 1.89 -6.36
N HIS A 55 -0.96 2.10 -6.05
CA HIS A 55 -1.53 1.68 -4.77
C HIS A 55 -1.54 0.17 -4.59
N LEU A 56 -1.90 -0.61 -5.62
CA LEU A 56 -1.86 -2.07 -5.58
C LEU A 56 -0.44 -2.59 -5.30
N LYS A 57 0.56 -2.07 -6.01
CA LYS A 57 1.97 -2.40 -5.76
C LYS A 57 2.41 -2.04 -4.34
N TRP A 58 2.02 -0.86 -3.85
CA TRP A 58 2.31 -0.42 -2.48
C TRP A 58 1.69 -1.33 -1.42
N GLN A 59 0.41 -1.67 -1.58
CA GLN A 59 -0.32 -2.56 -0.68
C GLN A 59 0.34 -3.94 -0.66
N ARG A 60 0.63 -4.52 -1.83
CA ARG A 60 1.34 -5.80 -1.94
C ARG A 60 2.71 -5.77 -1.27
N ASN A 61 3.50 -4.74 -1.50
CA ASN A 61 4.82 -4.63 -0.88
C ASN A 61 4.72 -4.46 0.64
N SER A 62 3.68 -3.78 1.14
CA SER A 62 3.42 -3.66 2.57
C SER A 62 3.00 -4.99 3.19
N MET A 63 2.19 -5.79 2.50
CA MET A 63 1.81 -7.14 2.93
C MET A 63 3.02 -8.08 2.97
N PHE A 64 3.86 -8.05 1.93
CA PHE A 64 5.12 -8.82 1.95
C PHE A 64 6.03 -8.38 3.08
N GLY A 65 6.19 -7.07 3.31
CA GLY A 65 6.95 -6.55 4.43
C GLY A 65 6.43 -7.04 5.78
N LEU A 66 5.11 -7.06 5.98
CA LEU A 66 4.50 -7.62 7.20
C LEU A 66 4.81 -9.11 7.36
N VAL A 67 4.69 -9.91 6.28
CA VAL A 67 4.97 -11.35 6.30
C VAL A 67 6.45 -11.60 6.62
N PHE A 68 7.37 -10.92 5.93
CA PHE A 68 8.82 -11.07 6.17
C PHE A 68 9.22 -10.60 7.56
N ALA A 69 8.67 -9.49 8.04
CA ALA A 69 8.93 -9.00 9.39
C ALA A 69 8.39 -9.96 10.46
N SER A 70 7.23 -10.57 10.22
CA SER A 70 6.66 -11.60 11.10
C SER A 70 7.51 -12.89 11.11
N LEU A 71 8.05 -13.29 9.96
CA LEU A 71 9.00 -14.41 9.87
C LEU A 71 10.32 -14.12 10.57
N ALA A 72 10.86 -12.91 10.39
CA ALA A 72 12.08 -12.46 11.06
C ALA A 72 11.89 -12.40 12.59
N TRP A 73 10.71 -11.98 13.04
CA TRP A 73 10.35 -11.97 14.45
C TRP A 73 10.43 -13.35 15.10
N TYR A 74 10.07 -14.44 14.39
CA TYR A 74 10.19 -15.81 14.88
C TYR A 74 11.63 -16.22 15.23
N TRP A 75 12.63 -15.59 14.60
CA TRP A 75 14.06 -15.87 14.84
C TRP A 75 14.65 -15.08 16.01
N ILE A 76 13.90 -14.16 16.61
CA ILE A 76 14.39 -13.33 17.71
C ILE A 76 14.35 -14.13 19.02
N PRO A 77 15.44 -14.18 19.81
CA PRO A 77 15.47 -14.86 21.11
C PRO A 77 14.37 -14.37 22.05
N THR A 78 13.75 -15.29 22.78
CA THR A 78 12.61 -15.02 23.67
C THR A 78 12.94 -14.01 24.77
N GLY A 79 12.09 -12.99 24.94
CA GLY A 79 12.19 -11.97 25.99
C GLY A 79 11.41 -10.70 25.64
N TRP A 80 11.58 -9.63 26.42
CA TRP A 80 10.98 -8.31 26.18
C TRP A 80 11.27 -7.72 24.78
N MET A 81 12.40 -8.11 24.18
CA MET A 81 12.81 -7.69 22.83
C MET A 81 11.86 -8.22 21.74
N THR A 82 11.25 -9.40 21.92
CA THR A 82 10.31 -9.94 20.94
C THR A 82 9.02 -9.13 20.92
N SER A 83 8.49 -8.77 22.09
CA SER A 83 7.29 -7.93 22.22
C SER A 83 7.52 -6.53 21.65
N ALA A 84 8.69 -5.92 21.92
CA ALA A 84 9.04 -4.63 21.35
C ALA A 84 9.15 -4.68 19.82
N ALA A 85 9.80 -5.71 19.28
CA ALA A 85 9.91 -5.92 17.84
C ALA A 85 8.54 -6.06 17.17
N LEU A 86 7.62 -6.82 17.78
CA LEU A 86 6.26 -6.95 17.27
C LEU A 86 5.55 -5.59 17.21
N VAL A 87 5.59 -4.81 18.29
CA VAL A 87 4.95 -3.48 18.34
C VAL A 87 5.49 -2.57 17.24
N VAL A 88 6.81 -2.58 17.00
CA VAL A 88 7.44 -1.80 15.92
C VAL A 88 6.92 -2.25 14.55
N VAL A 89 6.83 -3.55 14.29
CA VAL A 89 6.33 -4.08 13.01
C VAL A 89 4.87 -3.71 12.79
N LEU A 90 4.04 -3.82 13.82
CA LEU A 90 2.62 -3.45 13.74
C LEU A 90 2.44 -1.94 13.53
N ALA A 91 3.19 -1.11 14.28
CA ALA A 91 3.17 0.33 14.12
C ALA A 91 3.61 0.75 12.71
N TRP A 92 4.69 0.15 12.20
CA TRP A 92 5.14 0.36 10.83
C TRP A 92 4.06 -0.01 9.80
N PHE A 93 3.38 -1.13 9.99
CA PHE A 93 2.33 -1.58 9.08
C PHE A 93 1.11 -0.64 9.10
N VAL A 94 0.69 -0.19 10.28
CA VAL A 94 -0.40 0.80 10.43
C VAL A 94 -0.03 2.11 9.74
N LEU A 95 1.20 2.62 9.92
CA LEU A 95 1.66 3.83 9.25
C LEU A 95 1.64 3.68 7.72
N ARG A 96 1.98 2.50 7.19
CA ARG A 96 1.91 2.21 5.75
C ARG A 96 0.48 2.18 5.20
N ILE A 97 -0.48 1.68 5.98
CA ILE A 97 -1.91 1.71 5.65
C ILE A 97 -2.40 3.16 5.61
N VAL A 98 -2.20 3.91 6.70
CA VAL A 98 -2.67 5.30 6.82
C VAL A 98 -2.06 6.17 5.72
N LYS A 99 -0.74 6.10 5.51
CA LYS A 99 -0.07 6.85 4.44
C LYS A 99 -0.63 6.53 3.06
N GLY A 100 -0.85 5.24 2.78
CA GLY A 100 -1.40 4.81 1.51
C GLY A 100 -2.86 5.27 1.31
N TRP A 101 -3.65 5.24 2.38
CA TRP A 101 -5.06 5.64 2.34
C TRP A 101 -5.21 7.16 2.19
N VAL A 102 -4.42 7.97 2.91
CA VAL A 102 -4.41 9.43 2.76
C VAL A 102 -4.02 9.82 1.33
N SER A 103 -2.94 9.24 0.80
CA SER A 103 -2.52 9.47 -0.60
C SER A 103 -3.61 9.13 -1.61
N LEU A 104 -4.44 8.12 -1.33
CA LEU A 104 -5.55 7.72 -2.19
C LEU A 104 -6.70 8.74 -2.15
N ILE A 105 -7.02 9.27 -0.95
CA ILE A 105 -8.04 10.32 -0.76
C ILE A 105 -7.60 11.60 -1.48
N ASP A 106 -6.31 11.93 -1.43
CA ASP A 106 -5.72 13.08 -2.11
C ASP A 106 -5.62 12.89 -3.64
N GLY A 107 -5.95 11.69 -4.16
CA GLY A 107 -5.83 11.36 -5.58
C GLY A 107 -4.40 11.29 -6.09
N VAL A 108 -3.42 11.13 -5.18
CA VAL A 108 -1.99 11.13 -5.50
C VAL A 108 -1.51 9.68 -5.65
N ALA A 109 -0.94 9.38 -6.82
CA ALA A 109 -0.23 8.12 -7.03
C ALA A 109 0.93 7.98 -6.05
N ILE A 110 1.09 6.79 -5.46
CA ILE A 110 2.19 6.55 -4.53
C ILE A 110 3.50 6.52 -5.31
N GLN A 111 4.27 7.61 -5.22
CA GLN A 111 5.61 7.63 -5.79
C GLN A 111 6.48 6.60 -5.04
N PRO A 112 7.21 5.72 -5.74
CA PRO A 112 8.32 5.04 -5.09
C PRO A 112 9.23 6.11 -4.51
N VAL A 113 9.75 5.91 -3.30
CA VAL A 113 10.77 6.79 -2.73
C VAL A 113 11.90 6.85 -3.75
N GLN A 114 11.97 7.94 -4.51
CA GLN A 114 13.06 8.19 -5.43
C GLN A 114 14.23 8.51 -4.52
N HIS A 115 15.03 7.47 -4.26
CA HIS A 115 16.28 7.65 -3.56
C HIS A 115 17.05 8.71 -4.35
N SER A 116 17.52 9.71 -3.63
CA SER A 116 18.30 10.84 -4.10
C SER A 116 19.59 10.40 -4.80
N ASP A 117 19.49 9.92 -6.04
CA ASP A 117 20.63 9.68 -6.94
C ASP A 117 21.05 10.99 -7.65
N GLU A 118 20.24 12.05 -7.57
CA GLU A 118 20.58 13.38 -8.10
C GLU A 118 21.74 14.05 -7.34
N ALA A 119 22.09 13.60 -6.13
CA ALA A 119 23.19 14.18 -5.37
C ALA A 119 24.59 13.74 -5.86
N ILE A 120 24.68 12.68 -6.67
CA ILE A 120 25.96 12.15 -7.18
C ILE A 120 26.29 12.71 -8.57
N ASP A 121 25.28 13.09 -9.37
CA ASP A 121 25.51 13.65 -10.71
C ASP A 121 25.87 15.15 -10.70
N SER A 122 25.59 15.87 -9.61
CA SER A 122 26.05 17.26 -9.44
C SER A 122 27.52 17.39 -8.99
N LEU A 123 28.23 16.28 -8.83
CA LEU A 123 29.65 16.23 -8.42
C LEU A 123 30.58 15.69 -9.51
N LYS A 124 30.09 15.50 -10.75
CA LYS A 124 30.90 15.21 -11.93
C LYS A 124 30.91 16.41 -12.88
#